data_AF-A0A814U4R4-F1
#
_entry.id   AF-A0A814U4R4-F1
#
_cell.length_a   1.000
_cell.length_b   1.000
_cell.length_c   1.000
_cell.angle_alpha   90.00
_cell.angle_beta   90.00
_cell.angle_gamma   90.00
#
_symmetry.space_group_name_H-M   'P 1'
#
loop_
_entity.id
_entity.type
_entity.pdbx_description
1 polymer ?
#
loop_
_entity_poly.entity_id
_entity_poly.type
_entity_poly.pdbx_seq_one_letter_code
_entity_poly.pdbx_strand_id
1 'polypeptide(L)'
;MDSKHFLAWIDRATSLLRKQLDQHVKIVLIIDNATWHNQLTEDTIPPKRAWRKDLAVQWLINHNIRVPFKATKAELLMLAFDKLPPKRYLVDEAAKKYNVDILRLPVKHCRLNPIELAWAGLKNYVRDKNVNCSLSDVGHLAYEWMTSLSRTTSIGYINETRKIEDTFKKSDRVIEEIEEELVDEGEKVDSVEEEMND
;
A
#
# COMPACT_ATOMS: atom_id res chain seq x y z
N MET A 1 15.57 -8.82 -1.94
CA MET A 1 14.32 -9.62 -1.92
C MET A 1 13.54 -9.26 -3.18
N ASP A 2 13.01 -10.24 -3.92
CA ASP A 2 12.15 -9.99 -5.09
C ASP A 2 10.68 -10.33 -4.76
N SER A 3 9.76 -10.03 -5.69
CA SER A 3 8.33 -10.24 -5.46
C SER A 3 7.94 -11.70 -5.22
N LYS A 4 8.63 -12.66 -5.84
CA LYS A 4 8.32 -14.09 -5.67
C LYS A 4 8.68 -14.54 -4.26
N HIS A 5 9.87 -14.16 -3.78
CA HIS A 5 10.32 -14.45 -2.43
C HIS A 5 9.45 -13.74 -1.39
N PHE A 6 9.07 -12.48 -1.64
CA PHE A 6 8.18 -11.75 -0.74
C PHE A 6 6.79 -12.39 -0.66
N LEU A 7 6.20 -12.78 -1.79
CA LEU A 7 4.90 -13.45 -1.82
C LEU A 7 4.92 -14.78 -1.05
N ALA A 8 5.96 -15.60 -1.25
CA ALA A 8 6.15 -16.84 -0.50
C ALA A 8 6.34 -16.59 1.00
N TRP A 9 7.05 -15.52 1.36
CA TRP A 9 7.20 -15.12 2.75
C TRP A 9 5.88 -14.67 3.37
N ILE A 10 5.09 -13.84 2.67
CA ILE A 10 3.76 -13.40 3.13
C ILE A 10 2.86 -14.60 3.38
N ASP A 11 2.73 -15.51 2.41
CA ASP A 11 1.87 -16.69 2.52
C ASP A 11 2.23 -17.53 3.77
N ARG A 12 3.53 -17.77 3.98
CA ARG A 12 4.02 -18.45 5.18
C ARG A 12 3.74 -17.65 6.46
N ALA A 13 4.02 -16.35 6.47
CA ALA A 13 3.85 -15.50 7.65
C ALA A 13 2.38 -15.41 8.07
N THR A 14 1.47 -15.21 7.13
CA THR A 14 0.02 -15.15 7.40
C THR A 14 -0.52 -16.50 7.84
N SER A 15 -0.02 -17.61 7.28
CA SER A 15 -0.35 -18.96 7.74
C SER A 15 0.06 -19.18 9.20
N LEU A 16 1.27 -18.77 9.59
CA LEU A 16 1.76 -18.89 10.96
C LEU A 16 0.98 -18.00 11.94
N LEU A 17 0.76 -16.74 11.58
CA LEU A 17 -0.04 -15.81 12.39
C LEU A 17 -1.44 -16.35 12.62
N ARG A 18 -2.09 -16.85 11.57
CA ARG A 18 -3.44 -17.38 11.70
C ARG A 18 -3.50 -18.62 12.59
N LYS A 19 -2.51 -19.50 12.54
CA LYS A 19 -2.44 -20.69 13.41
C LYS A 19 -2.27 -20.35 14.90
N GLN A 20 -1.69 -19.20 15.22
CA GLN A 20 -1.43 -18.76 16.59
C GLN A 20 -2.60 -18.00 17.22
N LEU A 21 -3.62 -17.65 16.44
CA LEU A 21 -4.70 -16.75 16.85
C LEU A 21 -6.05 -17.35 16.49
N ASP A 22 -7.04 -17.23 17.37
CA ASP A 22 -8.41 -17.70 17.13
C ASP A 22 -8.98 -17.22 15.78
N GLN A 23 -9.73 -18.07 15.09
CA GLN A 23 -10.23 -17.83 13.72
C GLN A 23 -11.09 -16.55 13.59
N HIS A 24 -11.74 -16.11 14.67
CA HIS A 24 -12.60 -14.93 14.70
C HIS A 24 -11.83 -13.64 14.94
N VAL A 25 -10.56 -13.72 15.36
CA VAL A 25 -9.73 -12.53 15.53
C VAL A 25 -9.37 -11.97 14.16
N LYS A 26 -9.83 -10.75 13.88
CA LYS A 26 -9.42 -9.98 12.71
C LYS A 26 -7.93 -9.64 12.81
N ILE A 27 -7.16 -10.01 11.79
CA ILE A 27 -5.74 -9.66 11.68
C ILE A 27 -5.57 -8.68 10.54
N VAL A 28 -4.82 -7.61 10.79
CA VAL A 28 -4.40 -6.65 9.76
C VAL A 28 -2.88 -6.60 9.78
N LEU A 29 -2.26 -6.83 8.62
CA LEU A 29 -0.82 -6.67 8.42
C LEU A 29 -0.55 -5.35 7.71
N ILE A 30 0.26 -4.51 8.35
CA ILE A 30 0.67 -3.22 7.79
C ILE A 30 1.93 -3.41 6.96
N ILE A 31 1.93 -2.96 5.71
CA ILE A 31 3.10 -3.01 4.82
C ILE A 31 3.36 -1.65 4.18
N ASP A 32 4.62 -1.34 3.91
CA ASP A 32 5.00 -0.16 3.13
C ASP A 32 4.67 -0.34 1.65
N ASN A 33 4.75 0.76 0.90
CA ASN A 33 4.33 0.83 -0.49
C ASN A 33 5.47 0.50 -1.47
N ALA A 34 6.17 -0.62 -1.24
CA ALA A 34 7.24 -1.08 -2.12
C ALA A 34 6.68 -1.66 -3.44
N THR A 35 7.42 -1.54 -4.54
CA THR A 35 6.95 -2.01 -5.86
C THR A 35 6.63 -3.50 -5.89
N TRP A 36 7.41 -4.32 -5.20
CA TRP A 36 7.19 -5.77 -5.10
C TRP A 36 5.98 -6.16 -4.23
N HIS A 37 5.45 -5.26 -3.39
CA HIS A 37 4.20 -5.47 -2.62
C HIS A 37 2.94 -5.24 -3.46
N ASN A 38 3.09 -4.60 -4.62
CA ASN A 38 2.01 -4.08 -5.45
C ASN A 38 1.88 -4.80 -6.79
N GLN A 39 2.34 -6.04 -6.86
CA GLN A 39 2.08 -6.87 -8.04
C GLN A 39 0.58 -7.20 -8.14
N LEU A 40 0.00 -6.87 -9.29
CA LEU A 40 -1.41 -7.12 -9.59
C LEU A 40 -1.65 -8.58 -9.97
N THR A 41 -2.86 -9.08 -9.71
CA THR A 41 -3.34 -10.33 -10.30
C THR A 41 -3.47 -10.17 -11.81
N GLU A 42 -3.25 -11.24 -12.58
CA GLU A 42 -3.17 -11.18 -14.05
C GLU A 42 -4.39 -10.52 -14.70
N ASP A 43 -5.58 -10.75 -14.16
CA ASP A 43 -6.83 -10.22 -14.63
C ASP A 43 -7.00 -8.71 -14.33
N THR A 44 -6.42 -8.21 -13.23
CA THR A 44 -6.55 -6.78 -12.88
C THR A 44 -5.43 -5.90 -13.44
N ILE A 45 -4.54 -6.47 -14.25
CA ILE A 45 -3.48 -5.70 -14.94
C ILE A 45 -4.12 -4.76 -15.96
N PRO A 46 -3.87 -3.44 -15.88
CA PRO A 46 -4.37 -2.50 -16.86
C PRO A 46 -3.81 -2.79 -18.25
N PRO A 47 -4.62 -2.65 -19.32
CA PRO A 47 -4.13 -2.76 -20.68
C PRO A 47 -3.04 -1.72 -20.95
N LYS A 48 -1.97 -2.12 -21.66
CA LYS A 48 -0.85 -1.22 -21.96
C LYS A 48 -0.94 -0.73 -23.39
N ARG A 49 -0.62 0.55 -23.63
CA ARG A 49 -0.53 1.12 -25.00
C ARG A 49 0.42 0.32 -25.91
N ALA A 50 1.49 -0.25 -25.34
CA ALA A 50 2.47 -1.08 -26.04
C ALA A 50 1.96 -2.49 -26.40
N TRP A 51 0.80 -2.94 -25.89
CA TRP A 51 0.28 -4.27 -26.23
C TRP A 51 0.05 -4.42 -27.72
N ARG A 52 0.36 -5.60 -28.25
CA ARG A 52 -0.10 -5.99 -29.58
C ARG A 52 -1.63 -6.21 -29.56
N LYS A 53 -2.25 -6.18 -30.73
CA LYS A 53 -3.72 -6.30 -30.86
C LYS A 53 -4.24 -7.62 -30.30
N ASP A 54 -3.52 -8.71 -30.53
CA ASP A 54 -3.84 -10.06 -30.03
C ASP A 54 -3.84 -10.13 -28.49
N LEU A 55 -2.94 -9.44 -27.80
CA LEU A 55 -2.94 -9.38 -26.34
C LEU A 55 -4.19 -8.67 -25.79
N ALA A 56 -4.62 -7.58 -26.43
CA ALA A 56 -5.87 -6.90 -26.05
C ALA A 56 -7.10 -7.79 -26.28
N VAL A 57 -7.13 -8.53 -27.39
CA VAL A 57 -8.17 -9.54 -27.67
C VAL A 57 -8.18 -10.63 -26.59
N GLN A 58 -7.01 -11.18 -26.26
CA GLN A 58 -6.90 -12.23 -25.24
C GLN A 58 -7.36 -11.73 -23.87
N TRP A 59 -6.99 -10.51 -23.49
CA TRP A 59 -7.44 -9.91 -22.24
C TRP A 59 -8.97 -9.80 -22.18
N LEU A 60 -9.61 -9.31 -23.25
CA LEU A 60 -11.08 -9.21 -23.32
C LEU A 60 -11.74 -10.60 -23.20
N ILE A 61 -11.20 -11.61 -23.88
CA ILE A 61 -11.70 -12.99 -23.80
C ILE A 61 -11.57 -13.53 -22.37
N ASN A 62 -10.42 -13.34 -21.71
CA ASN A 62 -10.19 -13.78 -20.34
C ASN A 62 -11.16 -13.11 -19.35
N HIS A 63 -11.66 -11.92 -19.68
CA HIS A 63 -12.66 -11.18 -18.90
C HIS A 63 -14.10 -11.49 -19.31
N ASN A 64 -14.32 -12.47 -20.20
CA ASN A 64 -15.63 -12.80 -20.78
C ASN A 64 -16.31 -11.61 -21.49
N ILE A 65 -15.51 -10.72 -22.09
CA ILE A 65 -15.99 -9.57 -22.84
C ILE A 65 -16.01 -9.90 -24.34
N ARG A 66 -17.15 -9.67 -24.99
CA ARG A 66 -17.29 -9.88 -26.44
C ARG A 66 -16.36 -8.94 -27.21
N VAL A 67 -15.53 -9.52 -28.06
CA VAL A 67 -14.62 -8.78 -28.95
C VAL A 67 -15.41 -8.26 -30.17
N PRO A 68 -15.45 -6.93 -30.42
CA PRO A 68 -16.16 -6.39 -31.57
C PRO A 68 -15.51 -6.79 -32.89
N PHE A 69 -16.32 -7.10 -33.90
CA PHE A 69 -15.83 -7.49 -35.22
C PHE A 69 -15.13 -6.31 -35.91
N LYS A 70 -13.98 -6.55 -36.53
CA LYS A 70 -13.14 -5.54 -37.21
C LYS A 70 -12.64 -4.37 -36.33
N ALA A 71 -12.75 -4.44 -35.00
CA ALA A 71 -12.21 -3.41 -34.12
C ALA A 71 -10.72 -3.16 -34.32
N THR A 72 -10.32 -1.90 -34.28
CA THR A 72 -8.93 -1.43 -34.25
C THR A 72 -8.28 -1.76 -32.91
N LYS A 73 -6.95 -1.69 -32.83
CA LYS A 73 -6.22 -1.85 -31.55
C LYS A 73 -6.67 -0.78 -30.53
N ALA A 74 -6.92 0.45 -30.98
CA ALA A 74 -7.32 1.55 -30.09
C ALA A 74 -8.68 1.28 -29.44
N GLU A 75 -9.68 0.88 -30.23
CA GLU A 75 -11.02 0.54 -29.73
C GLU A 75 -10.98 -0.63 -28.73
N LEU A 76 -10.16 -1.65 -29.01
CA LEU A 76 -9.99 -2.79 -28.09
C LEU A 76 -9.34 -2.38 -26.77
N LEU A 77 -8.32 -1.51 -26.80
CA LEU A 77 -7.68 -1.02 -25.58
C LEU A 77 -8.62 -0.12 -24.78
N MET A 78 -9.40 0.75 -25.43
CA MET A 78 -10.40 1.58 -24.77
C MET A 78 -11.47 0.72 -24.08
N LEU A 79 -12.00 -0.29 -24.78
CA LEU A 79 -12.96 -1.21 -24.21
C LEU A 79 -12.37 -1.98 -23.01
N ALA A 80 -11.12 -2.43 -23.11
CA ALA A 80 -10.44 -3.11 -22.01
C ALA A 80 -10.23 -2.18 -20.80
N PHE A 81 -9.91 -0.90 -21.03
CA PHE A 81 -9.81 0.10 -19.97
C PHE A 81 -11.16 0.39 -19.29
N ASP A 82 -12.22 0.57 -20.08
CA ASP A 82 -13.58 0.81 -19.59
C ASP A 82 -14.11 -0.34 -18.72
N LYS A 83 -13.71 -1.58 -19.05
CA LYS A 83 -14.10 -2.78 -18.32
C LYS A 83 -13.06 -3.27 -17.31
N LEU A 84 -12.04 -2.47 -17.01
CA LEU A 84 -10.99 -2.85 -16.07
C LEU A 84 -11.57 -3.01 -14.65
N PRO A 85 -11.49 -4.20 -14.02
CA PRO A 85 -11.92 -4.37 -12.64
C PRO A 85 -11.05 -3.58 -11.65
N PRO A 86 -11.52 -3.38 -10.41
CA PRO A 86 -10.70 -2.84 -9.33
C PRO A 86 -9.41 -3.64 -9.16
N LYS A 87 -8.31 -2.93 -8.87
CA LYS A 87 -7.00 -3.55 -8.66
C LYS A 87 -7.07 -4.60 -7.56
N ARG A 88 -6.51 -5.78 -7.84
CA ARG A 88 -6.26 -6.82 -6.83
C ARG A 88 -4.79 -7.16 -6.81
N TYR A 89 -4.24 -7.34 -5.63
CA TYR A 89 -2.82 -7.56 -5.43
C TYR A 89 -2.54 -9.01 -5.05
N LEU A 90 -1.50 -9.61 -5.61
CA LEU A 90 -1.11 -11.00 -5.31
C LEU A 90 -0.86 -11.20 -3.81
N VAL A 91 -0.24 -10.22 -3.16
CA VAL A 91 0.04 -10.22 -1.72
C VAL A 91 -1.26 -10.25 -0.90
N ASP A 92 -2.29 -9.51 -1.33
CA ASP A 92 -3.57 -9.43 -0.63
C ASP A 92 -4.33 -10.73 -0.77
N GLU A 93 -4.37 -11.27 -1.98
CA GLU A 93 -5.01 -12.56 -2.24
C GLU A 93 -4.32 -13.69 -1.46
N ALA A 94 -2.99 -13.64 -1.31
CA ALA A 94 -2.26 -14.61 -0.49
C ALA A 94 -2.62 -14.49 1.00
N ALA A 95 -2.65 -13.28 1.55
CA ALA A 95 -3.00 -13.04 2.95
C ALA A 95 -4.47 -13.38 3.26
N LYS A 96 -5.37 -13.02 2.33
CA LYS A 96 -6.82 -13.23 2.45
C LYS A 96 -7.20 -14.71 2.57
N LYS A 97 -6.44 -15.64 1.97
CA LYS A 97 -6.61 -17.09 2.18
C LYS A 97 -6.63 -17.49 3.66
N TYR A 98 -5.95 -16.71 4.50
CA TYR A 98 -5.83 -16.94 5.93
C TYR A 98 -6.65 -15.95 6.77
N ASN A 99 -7.63 -15.26 6.18
CA ASN A 99 -8.43 -14.23 6.85
C ASN A 99 -7.55 -13.12 7.48
N VAL A 100 -6.51 -12.70 6.75
CA VAL A 100 -5.62 -11.58 7.11
C VAL A 100 -5.79 -10.47 6.08
N ASP A 101 -6.12 -9.27 6.54
CA ASP A 101 -6.21 -8.08 5.69
C ASP A 101 -4.84 -7.41 5.57
N ILE A 102 -4.55 -6.84 4.40
CA ILE A 102 -3.37 -6.01 4.17
C ILE A 102 -3.75 -4.54 4.25
N LEU A 103 -3.04 -3.77 5.08
CA LEU A 103 -3.10 -2.32 5.10
C LEU A 103 -1.80 -1.76 4.51
N ARG A 104 -1.91 -1.12 3.34
CA ARG A 104 -0.77 -0.45 2.70
C ARG A 104 -0.65 1.00 3.14
N LEU A 105 0.59 1.43 3.36
CA LEU A 105 0.86 2.84 3.65
C LEU A 105 0.76 3.72 2.39
N PRO A 106 0.44 5.00 2.55
CA PRO A 106 0.58 5.98 1.48
C PRO A 106 2.03 6.08 0.99
N VAL A 107 2.19 6.39 -0.30
CA VAL A 107 3.51 6.48 -0.96
C VAL A 107 4.34 7.59 -0.29
N LYS A 108 5.60 7.29 0.08
CA LYS A 108 6.53 8.22 0.76
C LYS A 108 6.14 8.64 2.19
N HIS A 109 5.20 7.95 2.85
CA HIS A 109 4.85 8.24 4.24
C HIS A 109 5.37 7.17 5.22
N CYS A 110 6.69 6.92 5.24
CA CYS A 110 7.29 5.93 6.15
C CYS A 110 7.04 6.23 7.65
N ARG A 111 6.80 7.50 8.01
CA ARG A 111 6.42 7.89 9.39
C ARG A 111 5.10 7.29 9.86
N LEU A 112 4.26 6.84 8.93
CA LEU A 112 3.02 6.11 9.22
C LEU A 112 3.26 4.60 9.40
N ASN A 113 4.50 4.13 9.34
CA ASN A 113 4.85 2.74 9.57
C ASN A 113 5.30 2.51 11.02
N PRO A 114 4.52 1.81 11.87
CA PRO A 114 4.91 1.58 13.26
C PRO A 114 6.21 0.79 13.41
N ILE A 115 6.58 -0.03 12.40
CA ILE A 115 7.82 -0.81 12.44
C ILE A 115 9.06 0.09 12.47
N GLU A 116 9.00 1.33 12.01
CA GLU A 116 10.15 2.24 12.04
C GLU A 116 10.55 2.59 13.48
N LEU A 117 9.58 2.68 14.39
CA LEU A 117 9.82 2.90 15.82
C LEU A 117 10.44 1.66 16.47
N ALA A 118 9.91 0.47 16.13
CA ALA A 118 10.50 -0.79 16.56
C ALA A 118 11.93 -0.95 16.02
N TRP A 119 12.16 -0.62 14.75
CA TRP A 119 13.46 -0.71 14.09
C TRP A 119 14.47 0.27 14.70
N ALA A 120 14.06 1.48 15.05
CA ALA A 120 14.89 2.43 15.78
C ALA A 120 15.30 1.88 17.16
N GLY A 121 14.35 1.30 17.90
CA GLY A 121 14.61 0.64 19.18
C GLY A 121 15.62 -0.50 19.07
N LEU A 122 15.41 -1.39 18.09
CA LEU A 122 16.31 -2.50 17.81
C LEU A 122 17.72 -2.04 17.48
N LYS A 123 17.86 -1.09 16.55
CA LYS A 123 19.17 -0.58 16.13
C LYS A 123 19.92 0.06 17.29
N ASN A 124 19.23 0.84 18.13
CA ASN A 124 19.84 1.43 19.31
C ASN A 124 20.29 0.35 20.29
N TYR A 125 19.45 -0.65 20.57
CA TYR A 125 19.80 -1.77 21.46
C TYR A 125 21.05 -2.52 21.00
N VAL A 126 21.10 -2.87 19.70
CA VAL A 126 22.24 -3.56 19.11
C VAL A 126 23.47 -2.67 19.16
N ARG A 127 23.38 -1.39 18.78
CA ARG A 127 24.52 -0.46 18.80
C ARG A 127 25.13 -0.33 20.20
N ASP A 128 24.28 -0.23 21.22
CA ASP A 128 24.74 0.05 22.59
C ASP A 128 25.41 -1.20 23.24
N LYS A 129 25.14 -2.41 22.72
CA LYS A 129 25.68 -3.68 23.25
C LYS A 129 26.67 -4.41 22.35
N ASN A 130 26.70 -4.08 21.06
CA ASN A 130 27.55 -4.77 20.09
C ASN A 130 29.00 -4.25 20.18
N VAL A 131 29.77 -4.83 21.11
CA VAL A 131 31.18 -4.47 21.34
C VAL A 131 32.10 -5.04 20.25
N ASN A 132 31.79 -6.23 19.73
CA ASN A 132 32.68 -6.97 18.83
C ASN A 132 32.40 -6.74 17.33
N CYS A 133 31.33 -6.00 16.99
CA CYS A 133 30.91 -5.70 15.62
C CYS A 133 30.73 -6.95 14.73
N SER A 134 30.45 -8.12 15.32
CA SER A 134 30.29 -9.37 14.58
C SER A 134 28.84 -9.57 14.13
N LEU A 135 28.64 -10.20 12.97
CA LEU A 135 27.29 -10.47 12.46
C LEU A 135 26.51 -11.45 13.34
N SER A 136 27.21 -12.39 13.98
CA SER A 136 26.61 -13.34 14.92
C SER A 136 26.04 -12.61 16.14
N ASP A 137 26.80 -11.67 16.70
CA ASP A 137 26.36 -10.87 17.84
C ASP A 137 25.17 -9.98 17.47
N VAL A 138 25.17 -9.39 16.27
CA VAL A 138 24.01 -8.65 15.75
C VAL A 138 22.76 -9.53 15.70
N GLY A 139 22.88 -10.76 15.19
CA GLY A 139 21.75 -11.70 15.13
C GLY A 139 21.22 -12.08 16.52
N HIS A 140 22.13 -12.38 17.46
CA HIS A 140 21.77 -12.73 18.83
C HIS A 140 21.10 -11.57 19.57
N LEU A 141 21.71 -10.38 19.55
CA LEU A 141 21.19 -9.17 20.19
C LEU A 141 19.85 -8.74 19.58
N ALA A 142 19.67 -8.92 18.26
CA ALA A 142 18.40 -8.63 17.62
C ALA A 142 17.28 -9.57 18.07
N TYR A 143 17.57 -10.87 18.16
CA TYR A 143 16.63 -11.85 18.68
C TYR A 143 16.28 -11.57 20.15
N GLU A 144 17.30 -11.31 20.98
CA GLU A 144 17.12 -10.94 22.39
C GLU A 144 16.19 -9.73 22.54
N TRP A 145 16.46 -8.65 21.80
CA TRP A 145 15.63 -7.45 21.83
C TRP A 145 14.18 -7.75 21.40
N MET A 146 13.99 -8.52 20.31
CA MET A 146 12.64 -8.88 19.85
C MET A 146 11.88 -9.71 20.89
N THR A 147 12.56 -10.60 21.62
CA THR A 147 11.93 -11.36 22.71
C THR A 147 11.65 -10.52 23.96
N SER A 148 12.37 -9.42 24.14
CA SER A 148 12.15 -8.48 25.25
C SER A 148 10.99 -7.50 25.01
N LEU A 149 10.44 -7.43 23.79
CA LEU A 149 9.37 -6.50 23.45
C LEU A 149 8.09 -6.82 24.23
N SER A 150 7.70 -5.89 25.10
CA SER A 150 6.46 -6.00 25.85
C SER A 150 5.24 -5.59 25.01
N ARG A 151 4.07 -6.11 25.39
CA ARG A 151 2.78 -5.68 24.82
C ARG A 151 2.59 -4.17 24.91
N THR A 152 2.96 -3.56 26.04
CA THR A 152 2.84 -2.13 26.29
C THR A 152 3.68 -1.33 25.31
N THR A 153 4.91 -1.77 25.05
CA THR A 153 5.82 -1.14 24.08
C THR A 153 5.24 -1.20 22.68
N SER A 154 4.75 -2.37 22.25
CA SER A 154 4.15 -2.54 20.92
C SER A 154 2.90 -1.67 20.72
N ILE A 155 2.04 -1.57 21.74
CA ILE A 155 0.88 -0.65 21.71
C ILE A 155 1.33 0.81 21.63
N GLY A 156 2.41 1.16 22.33
CA GLY A 156 3.02 2.49 22.29
C GLY A 156 3.42 2.91 20.87
N TYR A 157 4.03 2.01 20.10
CA TYR A 157 4.39 2.28 18.70
C TYR A 157 3.18 2.58 17.82
N ILE A 158 2.11 1.79 17.94
CA ILE A 158 0.87 2.03 17.19
C ILE A 158 0.24 3.37 17.57
N ASN A 159 0.22 3.70 18.87
CA ASN A 159 -0.35 4.96 19.35
C ASN A 159 0.46 6.18 18.86
N GLU A 160 1.78 6.08 18.82
CA GLU A 160 2.62 7.16 18.30
C GLU A 160 2.39 7.37 16.80
N THR A 161 2.28 6.28 16.03
CA THR A 161 1.91 6.36 14.62
C THR A 161 0.57 7.05 14.40
N ARG A 162 -0.44 6.80 15.25
CA ARG A 162 -1.74 7.49 15.19
C ARG A 162 -1.64 8.99 15.44
N LYS A 163 -0.79 9.44 16.38
CA LYS A 163 -0.57 10.88 16.59
C LYS A 163 0.05 11.55 15.36
N ILE A 164 0.96 10.85 14.67
CA ILE A 164 1.54 11.33 13.41
C ILE A 164 0.44 11.43 12.34
N GLU A 165 -0.40 10.41 12.23
CA GLU A 165 -1.55 10.41 11.32
C GLU A 165 -2.51 11.58 11.60
N ASP A 166 -2.86 11.83 12.86
CA ASP A 166 -3.70 12.96 13.25
C ASP A 166 -3.09 14.31 12.92
N THR A 167 -1.75 14.41 12.97
CA THR A 167 -1.04 15.62 12.57
C THR A 167 -1.17 15.86 11.07
N PHE A 168 -0.99 14.81 10.24
CA PHE A 168 -1.19 14.92 8.80
C PHE A 168 -2.62 15.28 8.43
N LYS A 169 -3.62 14.64 9.05
CA LYS A 169 -5.04 14.97 8.82
C LYS A 169 -5.37 16.43 9.14
N LYS A 170 -4.75 17.01 10.16
CA LYS A 170 -4.93 18.45 10.48
C LYS A 170 -4.31 19.33 9.41
N SER A 171 -3.13 18.98 8.90
CA SER A 171 -2.50 19.71 7.81
C SER A 171 -3.31 19.63 6.51
N ASP A 172 -3.84 18.45 6.18
CA ASP A 172 -4.66 18.26 4.98
C ASP A 172 -5.93 19.13 5.03
N ARG A 173 -6.61 19.19 6.19
CA ARG A 173 -7.78 20.06 6.37
C ARG A 173 -7.48 21.54 6.16
N VAL A 174 -6.34 22.01 6.66
CA VAL A 174 -5.92 23.41 6.45
C VAL A 174 -5.66 23.69 4.98
N ILE A 175 -5.11 22.72 4.23
CA ILE A 175 -4.92 22.87 2.78
C ILE A 175 -6.26 22.89 2.07
N GLU A 176 -7.19 22.00 2.42
CA GLU A 176 -8.55 21.97 1.87
C GLU A 176 -9.26 23.32 2.10
N GLU A 177 -9.19 23.87 3.32
CA GLU A 177 -9.76 25.18 3.66
C GLU A 177 -9.17 26.31 2.79
N ILE A 178 -7.85 26.33 2.58
CA ILE A 178 -7.19 27.33 1.72
C ILE A 178 -7.58 27.14 0.25
N GLU A 179 -7.68 25.90 -0.24
CA GLU A 179 -8.09 25.62 -1.62
C GLU A 179 -9.52 26.08 -1.87
N GLU A 180 -10.45 25.86 -0.92
CA GLU A 180 -11.82 26.35 -0.98
C GLU A 180 -11.88 27.88 -1.00
N GLU A 181 -11.13 28.57 -0.12
CA GLU A 181 -11.06 30.03 -0.09
C GLU A 181 -10.54 30.62 -1.42
N LEU A 182 -9.53 30.00 -2.04
CA LEU A 182 -8.98 30.45 -3.33
C LEU A 182 -9.97 30.30 -4.49
N VAL A 183 -10.79 29.25 -4.47
CA VAL A 183 -11.86 29.05 -5.48
C VAL A 183 -12.93 30.12 -5.32
N ASP A 184 -13.37 30.39 -4.09
CA ASP A 184 -14.36 31.43 -3.79
C ASP A 184 -13.88 32.84 -4.16
N GLU A 185 -12.59 33.13 -4.01
CA GLU A 185 -11.98 34.39 -4.48
C GLU A 185 -11.90 34.46 -6.01
N GLY A 186 -11.54 33.37 -6.68
CA GLY A 186 -11.48 33.29 -8.15
C GLY A 186 -12.84 33.49 -8.81
N GLU A 187 -13.91 32.86 -8.30
CA GLU A 187 -15.27 33.03 -8.82
C GLU A 187 -15.79 34.47 -8.64
N LYS A 188 -15.39 35.14 -7.55
CA LYS A 188 -15.71 36.56 -7.33
C LYS A 188 -14.97 37.49 -8.29
N VAL A 189 -13.75 37.14 -8.71
CA VAL A 189 -13.01 37.96 -9.69
C VAL A 189 -13.57 37.77 -11.10
N ASP A 190 -13.86 36.52 -11.51
CA ASP A 190 -14.43 36.23 -12.82
C ASP A 190 -15.82 36.86 -13.01
N SER A 191 -16.67 36.86 -11.97
CA SER A 191 -17.98 37.51 -12.02
C SER A 191 -17.90 39.04 -12.14
N VAL A 192 -16.88 39.67 -11.56
CA VAL A 192 -16.66 41.13 -11.70
C VAL A 192 -16.09 41.48 -13.08
N GLU A 193 -15.25 40.63 -13.68
CA GLU A 193 -14.73 40.85 -15.04
C GLU A 193 -15.80 40.64 -16.13
N GLU A 194 -16.75 39.73 -15.93
CA GLU A 194 -17.90 39.58 -16.85
C GLU A 194 -18.83 40.81 -16.82
N GLU A 195 -19.13 41.37 -15.63
CA GLU A 195 -19.95 42.59 -15.51
C GLU A 195 -19.29 43.85 -16.08
N MET A 196 -17.96 43.87 -16.24
CA MET A 196 -17.22 45.01 -16.78
C MET A 196 -17.03 44.98 -18.31
N ASN A 197 -17.36 43.87 -18.97
CA ASN A 197 -17.19 43.68 -20.41
C ASN A 197 -18.49 43.76 -21.24
N ASP A 198 -19.64 44.01 -20.58
CA ASP A 198 -20.95 44.32 -21.19
C ASP A 198 -21.29 45.84 -21.14
#